data_AF-A0A6G7BSQ8-F1
#
_entry.id   AF-A0A6G7BSQ8-F1
#
_cell.length_a   1.000
_cell.length_b   1.000
_cell.length_c   1.000
_cell.angle_alpha   90.00
_cell.angle_beta   90.00
_cell.angle_gamma   90.00
#
_symmetry.space_group_name_H-M   'P 1'
#
loop_
_entity.id
_entity.type
_entity.pdbx_description
1 polymer ?
#
loop_
_entity_poly.entity_id
_entity_poly.type
_entity_poly.pdbx_seq_one_letter_code
_entity_poly.pdbx_strand_id
1 'polypeptide(L)'
;MTATNFSIPSTLKSWIDHISIAGKTFSYADGHVKGLLKNKKVYLNFAVGGIYDNGIVDNMEMYLRTFFGFIGISDVEVFKTEGTMLPGLKDENMLLATGEIEAAIA
;
A
#
# COMPACT_ATOMS: atom_id res chain seq x y z
N MET A 1 -1.01 -6.77 2.77
CA MET A 1 0.06 -6.61 3.77
C MET A 1 -0.56 -6.50 5.15
N THR A 2 0.10 -7.01 6.19
CA THR A 2 -0.38 -6.85 7.57
C THR A 2 0.21 -5.59 8.20
N ALA A 3 -0.62 -4.78 8.88
CA ALA A 3 -0.11 -3.67 9.67
C ALA A 3 0.68 -4.21 10.88
N THR A 4 1.87 -3.66 11.14
CA THR A 4 2.71 -4.04 12.28
C THR A 4 3.01 -2.81 13.12
N ASN A 5 2.63 -2.83 14.41
CA ASN A 5 2.87 -1.73 15.35
C ASN A 5 2.52 -0.35 14.74
N PHE A 6 1.34 -0.24 14.14
CA PHE A 6 0.80 1.01 13.56
C PHE A 6 1.56 1.55 12.33
N SER A 7 2.37 0.71 11.68
CA SER A 7 3.11 1.06 10.47
C SER A 7 3.18 -0.12 9.49
N ILE A 8 3.82 0.13 8.34
CA ILE A 8 4.14 -0.94 7.38
C ILE A 8 5.17 -1.92 7.97
N PRO A 9 5.16 -3.20 7.55
CA PRO A 9 6.18 -4.15 7.96
C PRO A 9 7.60 -3.68 7.61
N SER A 10 8.57 -3.98 8.49
CA SER A 10 9.98 -3.63 8.26
C SER A 10 10.56 -4.25 6.97
N THR A 11 10.09 -5.45 6.61
CA THR A 11 10.47 -6.11 5.35
C THR A 11 9.96 -5.36 4.13
N LEU A 12 8.75 -4.79 4.18
CA LEU A 12 8.23 -3.94 3.11
C LEU A 12 9.04 -2.65 3.00
N LYS A 13 9.37 -2.02 4.12
CA LYS A 13 10.24 -0.84 4.12
C LYS A 13 11.62 -1.14 3.54
N SER A 14 12.21 -2.27 3.90
CA SER A 14 13.48 -2.73 3.34
C SER A 14 13.37 -2.95 1.83
N TRP A 15 12.29 -3.58 1.34
CA TRP A 15 12.07 -3.74 -0.10
C TRP A 15 11.96 -2.40 -0.83
N ILE A 16 11.21 -1.44 -0.27
CA ILE A 16 11.09 -0.07 -0.78
C ILE A 16 12.49 0.56 -0.94
N ASP A 17 13.34 0.44 0.08
CA ASP A 17 14.69 1.01 0.06
C ASP A 17 15.55 0.36 -1.05
N HIS A 18 15.43 -0.95 -1.25
CA HIS A 18 16.18 -1.65 -2.29
C HIS A 18 15.74 -1.31 -3.71
N ILE A 19 14.47 -0.97 -3.94
CA ILE A 19 13.99 -0.63 -5.29
C ILE A 19 14.06 0.86 -5.61
N SER A 20 14.31 1.72 -4.61
CA SER A 20 14.43 3.17 -4.76
C SER A 20 15.82 3.57 -5.23
N ILE A 21 16.15 3.30 -6.49
CA ILE A 21 17.48 3.53 -7.06
C ILE A 21 17.45 4.64 -8.11
N ALA A 22 18.31 5.64 -7.92
CA ALA A 22 18.50 6.74 -8.87
C ALA A 22 18.99 6.22 -10.23
N GLY A 23 18.42 6.75 -11.31
CA GLY A 23 18.66 6.29 -12.68
C GLY A 23 17.98 4.95 -13.03
N LYS A 24 17.25 4.32 -12.11
CA LYS A 24 16.52 3.06 -12.34
C LYS A 24 15.01 3.23 -12.15
N THR A 25 14.58 3.68 -10.97
CA THR A 25 13.15 3.87 -10.64
C THR A 25 12.76 5.33 -10.48
N PHE A 26 13.74 6.20 -10.20
CA PHE A 26 13.57 7.65 -10.24
C PHE A 26 14.84 8.33 -10.78
N SER A 27 14.77 9.61 -11.13
CA SER A 27 15.89 10.42 -11.56
C SER A 27 15.77 11.85 -11.05
N TYR A 28 16.89 12.58 -11.00
CA TYR A 28 16.90 14.03 -10.84
C TYR A 28 17.23 14.64 -12.20
N ALA A 29 16.21 15.10 -12.92
CA ALA A 29 16.35 15.75 -14.21
C ALA A 29 15.87 17.20 -14.10
N ASP A 30 16.62 18.13 -14.67
CA ASP A 30 16.26 19.56 -14.72
C ASP A 30 15.94 20.17 -13.34
N GLY A 31 16.59 19.68 -12.27
CA GLY A 31 16.39 20.14 -10.90
C GLY A 31 15.19 19.52 -10.17
N HIS A 32 14.45 18.60 -10.80
CA HIS A 32 13.27 17.96 -10.23
C HIS A 32 13.40 16.44 -10.15
N VAL A 33 12.74 15.84 -9.14
CA VAL A 33 12.53 14.40 -9.08
C VAL A 33 11.55 14.00 -10.18
N LYS A 34 11.92 12.96 -10.92
CA LYS A 34 11.07 12.32 -11.92
C LYS A 34 11.06 10.81 -11.74
N GLY A 35 9.89 10.27 -11.40
CA GLY A 35 9.64 8.83 -11.40
C GLY A 35 9.75 8.24 -12.80
N LEU A 36 10.45 7.12 -12.93
CA LEU A 36 10.79 6.48 -14.21
C LEU A 36 9.84 5.35 -14.59
N LEU A 37 9.08 4.81 -13.63
CA LEU A 37 8.07 3.79 -13.92
C LEU A 37 6.84 4.46 -14.52
N LYS A 38 6.33 3.91 -15.63
CA LYS A 38 5.17 4.43 -16.38
C LYS A 38 4.24 3.29 -16.74
N ASN A 39 2.95 3.61 -16.89
CA ASN A 39 1.90 2.67 -17.30
C ASN A 39 1.89 1.41 -16.42
N LYS A 40 1.96 1.62 -15.10
CA LYS A 40 1.85 0.57 -14.09
C LYS A 40 0.68 0.91 -13.17
N LYS A 41 -0.05 -0.13 -12.79
CA LYS A 41 -1.07 -0.12 -11.76
C LYS A 41 -0.57 -0.89 -10.54
N VAL A 42 -0.88 -0.40 -9.35
CA VAL A 42 -0.58 -1.06 -8.08
C VAL A 42 -1.87 -1.23 -7.30
N TYR A 43 -2.06 -2.43 -6.76
CA TYR A 43 -3.12 -2.73 -5.80
C TYR A 43 -2.49 -2.84 -4.40
N LEU A 44 -2.99 -2.07 -3.44
CA LEU A 44 -2.56 -2.12 -2.05
C LEU A 44 -3.68 -2.71 -1.20
N ASN A 45 -3.47 -3.91 -0.68
CA ASN A 45 -4.36 -4.50 0.31
C ASN A 45 -3.77 -4.32 1.71
N PHE A 46 -4.50 -3.65 2.60
CA PHE A 46 -4.18 -3.51 4.02
C PHE A 46 -5.05 -4.44 4.84
N ALA A 47 -4.42 -5.34 5.60
CA ALA A 47 -5.10 -6.18 6.59
C ALA A 47 -4.67 -5.74 8.00
N VAL A 48 -5.63 -5.29 8.80
CA VAL A 48 -5.42 -4.70 10.12
C VAL A 48 -6.18 -5.51 11.16
N GLY A 49 -5.51 -5.86 12.26
CA GLY A 49 -6.08 -6.76 13.27
C GLY A 49 -7.26 -6.17 14.04
N GLY A 50 -7.13 -4.90 14.43
CA GLY A 50 -8.18 -4.13 15.10
C GLY A 50 -8.92 -3.22 14.12
N ILE A 51 -9.84 -2.41 14.67
CA ILE A 51 -10.52 -1.31 13.97
C ILE A 51 -10.02 -0.01 14.60
N TYR A 52 -9.56 0.95 13.78
CA TYR A 52 -8.91 2.16 14.26
C TYR A 52 -9.44 3.44 13.58
N ASP A 53 -10.24 4.22 14.32
CA ASP A 53 -10.84 5.47 13.81
C ASP A 53 -9.91 6.70 13.89
N ASN A 54 -8.61 6.49 14.13
CA ASN A 54 -7.63 7.56 14.35
C ASN A 54 -6.73 7.86 13.15
N GLY A 55 -7.08 7.35 11.96
CA GLY A 55 -6.36 7.60 10.71
C GLY A 55 -5.04 6.82 10.57
N ILE A 56 -4.74 5.84 11.43
CA ILE A 56 -3.52 5.02 11.33
C ILE A 56 -3.44 4.32 9.96
N VAL A 57 -4.56 3.77 9.48
CA VAL A 57 -4.61 3.10 8.17
C VAL A 57 -4.34 4.08 7.04
N ASP A 58 -4.92 5.29 7.13
CA ASP A 58 -4.75 6.35 6.14
C ASP A 58 -3.29 6.86 6.09
N ASN A 59 -2.61 6.93 7.23
CA ASN A 59 -1.19 7.31 7.28
C ASN A 59 -0.30 6.30 6.54
N MET A 60 -0.57 4.99 6.70
CA MET A 60 0.15 3.95 5.97
C MET A 60 -0.16 3.99 4.47
N GLU A 61 -1.41 4.21 4.09
CA GLU A 61 -1.80 4.42 2.69
C GLU A 61 -1.08 5.63 2.09
N MET A 62 -1.10 6.78 2.77
CA MET A 62 -0.48 8.02 2.32
C MET A 62 1.02 7.83 2.09
N TYR A 63 1.72 7.14 3.00
CA TYR A 63 3.13 6.81 2.83
C TYR A 63 3.39 6.02 1.54
N LEU A 64 2.61 4.95 1.29
CA LEU A 64 2.79 4.12 0.11
C LEU A 64 2.40 4.84 -1.19
N ARG A 65 1.31 5.62 -1.21
CA ARG A 65 0.95 6.45 -2.36
C ARG A 65 2.04 7.46 -2.68
N THR A 66 2.63 8.08 -1.66
CA THR A 66 3.77 9.00 -1.82
C THR A 66 4.95 8.29 -2.45
N PHE A 67 5.30 7.10 -1.96
CA PHE A 67 6.39 6.30 -2.50
C PHE A 67 6.15 5.87 -3.95
N PHE A 68 4.98 5.29 -4.26
CA PHE A 68 4.65 4.85 -5.62
C PHE A 68 4.61 6.03 -6.59
N GLY A 69 4.04 7.17 -6.18
CA GLY A 69 4.06 8.41 -6.94
C GLY A 69 5.48 8.91 -7.21
N PHE A 70 6.36 8.86 -6.20
CA PHE A 70 7.78 9.23 -6.31
C PHE A 70 8.50 8.43 -7.40
N ILE A 71 8.29 7.12 -7.48
CA ILE A 71 8.88 6.27 -8.54
C ILE A 71 8.09 6.29 -9.86
N GLY A 72 6.95 6.99 -9.92
CA GLY A 72 6.21 7.29 -11.15
C GLY A 72 4.90 6.52 -11.35
N ILE A 73 4.46 5.75 -10.36
CA ILE A 73 3.22 4.97 -10.37
C ILE A 73 2.12 5.75 -9.65
N SER A 74 1.20 6.34 -10.40
CA SER A 74 0.06 7.10 -9.85
C SER A 74 -1.25 6.32 -9.83
N ASP A 75 -1.37 5.27 -10.64
CA ASP A 75 -2.54 4.38 -10.64
C ASP A 75 -2.41 3.38 -9.48
N VAL A 76 -3.01 3.75 -8.35
CA VAL A 76 -2.95 3.00 -7.10
C VAL A 76 -4.37 2.81 -6.57
N GLU A 77 -4.81 1.56 -6.54
CA GLU A 77 -6.08 1.13 -5.98
C GLU A 77 -5.84 0.49 -4.61
N VAL A 78 -6.72 0.75 -3.64
CA VAL A 78 -6.49 0.43 -2.24
C VAL A 78 -7.69 -0.30 -1.67
N PHE A 79 -7.42 -1.42 -1.00
CA PHE A 79 -8.38 -2.21 -0.23
C PHE A 79 -7.96 -2.18 1.23
N LYS A 80 -8.91 -1.94 2.12
CA LYS A 80 -8.67 -1.87 3.57
C LYS A 80 -9.59 -2.85 4.27
N THR A 81 -9.00 -3.77 4.99
CA THR A 81 -9.70 -4.77 5.79
C THR A 81 -9.27 -4.61 7.25
N GLU A 82 -10.18 -4.12 8.08
CA GLU A 82 -9.97 -3.98 9.52
C GLU A 82 -10.65 -5.11 10.29
N GLY A 83 -10.33 -5.26 11.57
CA GLY A 83 -10.94 -6.26 12.44
C GLY A 83 -10.56 -7.72 12.12
N THR A 84 -9.46 -7.94 11.41
CA THR A 84 -9.01 -9.29 10.98
C THR A 84 -8.59 -10.21 12.14
N MET A 85 -8.47 -9.69 13.36
CA MET A 85 -8.18 -10.44 14.57
C MET A 85 -9.32 -10.35 15.61
N LEU A 86 -10.44 -9.67 15.29
CA LEU A 86 -11.59 -9.56 16.16
C LEU A 86 -12.50 -10.79 15.99
N PRO A 87 -12.82 -11.52 17.07
CA PRO A 87 -13.79 -12.62 17.03
C PRO A 87 -15.14 -12.13 16.48
N GLY A 88 -15.75 -12.92 15.59
CA GLY A 88 -17.04 -12.61 14.97
C GLY A 88 -16.98 -11.66 13.76
N LEU A 89 -15.89 -10.93 13.55
CA LEU A 89 -15.71 -10.05 12.38
C LEU A 89 -14.71 -10.60 11.37
N LYS A 90 -13.75 -11.40 11.82
CA LYS A 90 -12.66 -11.91 10.99
C LYS A 90 -13.13 -12.58 9.70
N ASP A 91 -13.98 -13.61 9.79
CA ASP A 91 -14.31 -14.43 8.62
C ASP A 91 -15.13 -13.65 7.58
N GLU A 92 -16.09 -12.84 8.05
CA GLU A 92 -16.89 -11.95 7.21
C GLU A 92 -16.04 -10.89 6.51
N ASN A 93 -15.20 -10.17 7.25
CA ASN A 93 -14.36 -9.11 6.69
C ASN A 93 -13.34 -9.66 5.68
N MET A 94 -12.78 -10.84 5.94
CA MET A 94 -11.86 -11.49 5.01
C MET A 94 -12.57 -11.97 3.73
N LEU A 95 -13.81 -12.44 3.83
CA LEU A 95 -14.61 -12.87 2.68
C LEU A 95 -14.97 -11.66 1.79
N LEU A 96 -15.46 -10.57 2.40
CA LEU A 96 -15.78 -9.34 1.69
C LEU A 96 -14.57 -8.78 0.96
N ALA A 97 -13.44 -8.66 1.65
CA ALA A 97 -12.19 -8.17 1.07
C ALA A 97 -11.71 -9.04 -0.10
N THR A 98 -11.87 -10.36 -0.01
CA THR A 98 -11.50 -11.28 -1.09
C THR A 98 -12.38 -11.02 -2.33
N GLY A 99 -13.69 -10.91 -2.15
CA GLY A 99 -14.62 -10.63 -3.25
C GLY A 99 -14.36 -9.28 -3.93
N GLU A 100 -14.09 -8.22 -3.15
CA GLU A 100 -13.74 -6.90 -3.69
C GLU A 100 -12.45 -6.94 -4.51
N ILE A 101 -11.41 -7.61 -4.00
CA ILE A 101 -10.13 -7.73 -4.70
C ILE A 101 -10.28 -8.55 -5.99
N GLU A 102 -10.98 -9.68 -5.94
CA GLU A 102 -11.23 -10.52 -7.11
C GLU A 102 -11.98 -9.77 -8.21
N ALA A 103 -13.00 -8.98 -7.84
CA ALA A 103 -13.75 -8.16 -8.79
C ALA A 103 -12.90 -7.06 -9.43
N ALA A 104 -11.92 -6.51 -8.71
CA ALA A 104 -11.06 -5.45 -9.21
C ALA A 104 -9.91 -5.93 -10.12
N ILE A 105 -9.52 -7.20 -10.00
CA ILE A 105 -8.42 -7.79 -10.80
C ILE A 105 -8.91 -8.64 -11.99
N ALA A 106 -10.21 -8.92 -12.06
CA ALA A 106 -10.85 -9.61 -13.19
C ALA A 106 -10.83 -8.76 -14.47
#